data_AF-A0A921B3R6-F1
#
_entry.id   AF-A0A921B3R6-F1
#
_cell.length_a   1.000
_cell.length_b   1.000
_cell.length_c   1.000
_cell.angle_alpha   90.00
_cell.angle_beta   90.00
_cell.angle_gamma   90.00
#
_symmetry.space_group_name_H-M   'P 1'
#
loop_
_entity.id
_entity.type
_entity.pdbx_description
1 polymer ?
#
loop_
_entity_poly.entity_id
_entity_poly.type
_entity_poly.pdbx_seq_one_letter_code
_entity_poly.pdbx_strand_id
1 'polypeptide(L)'
;MDLYDNEPHGVYFLIDNKSFYASCEAVERGLNPLKVPLVVLSEADNTGDGLVLATSPEAKRLYHLQNNVSRKRDLPADPRLIIVPPRMNHYIKMNLAINQLFLNFTSENDLVVYSIDESILNMTHSWRLFGASPRQVAQRIQRTIRKKLGLYTTIGIGDNPLQAKIALDIYAKHAQDLIGEIHYETVPQKLWTIENLTDVWSIANRTATHLERLG
;
A
#
# COMPACT_ATOMS: atom_id res chain seq x y z
N MET A 1 -25.66 -23.39 -9.86
CA MET A 1 -24.19 -23.30 -9.89
C MET A 1 -23.91 -21.82 -9.88
N ASP A 2 -23.42 -21.33 -8.75
CA ASP A 2 -22.97 -19.95 -8.64
C ASP A 2 -21.73 -19.78 -9.53
N LEU A 3 -21.53 -18.58 -10.08
CA LEU A 3 -20.48 -18.29 -11.06
C LEU A 3 -19.07 -18.63 -10.53
N TYR A 4 -18.92 -18.65 -9.21
CA TYR A 4 -17.63 -18.78 -8.52
C TYR A 4 -17.47 -20.11 -7.76
N ASP A 5 -18.40 -21.06 -7.86
CA ASP A 5 -18.38 -22.30 -7.05
C ASP A 5 -17.05 -23.08 -7.10
N ASN A 6 -16.33 -23.02 -8.22
CA ASN A 6 -15.06 -23.72 -8.42
C ASN A 6 -13.82 -22.85 -8.16
N GLU A 7 -14.01 -21.57 -7.85
CA GLU A 7 -12.91 -20.64 -7.65
C GLU A 7 -12.32 -20.77 -6.22
N PRO A 8 -11.05 -20.43 -6.00
CA PRO A 8 -10.44 -20.50 -4.68
C PRO A 8 -11.12 -19.55 -3.67
N HIS A 9 -11.61 -20.10 -2.56
CA HIS A 9 -12.19 -19.33 -1.46
C HIS A 9 -11.25 -19.33 -0.25
N GLY A 10 -10.69 -18.18 0.06
CA GLY A 10 -9.85 -17.96 1.24
C GLY A 10 -10.14 -16.64 1.92
N VAL A 11 -9.22 -16.21 2.78
CA VAL A 11 -9.21 -14.86 3.36
C VAL A 11 -7.79 -14.33 3.22
N TYR A 12 -7.60 -13.41 2.30
CA TYR A 12 -6.28 -12.83 2.01
C TYR A 12 -6.26 -11.36 2.38
N PHE A 13 -5.23 -10.96 3.11
CA PHE A 13 -4.94 -9.56 3.38
C PHE A 13 -3.75 -9.14 2.53
N LEU A 14 -3.96 -8.19 1.64
CA LEU A 14 -2.86 -7.45 1.06
C LEU A 14 -2.64 -6.18 1.88
N ILE A 15 -1.41 -5.96 2.31
CA ILE A 15 -1.05 -4.84 3.19
C ILE A 15 -0.02 -3.97 2.48
N ASP A 16 -0.24 -2.65 2.47
CA ASP A 16 0.65 -1.62 1.91
C ASP A 16 0.94 -0.56 2.97
N ASN A 17 2.21 -0.17 3.11
CA ASN A 17 2.62 0.88 4.03
C ASN A 17 2.58 2.25 3.35
N LYS A 18 1.68 3.13 3.81
CA LYS A 18 1.36 4.39 3.13
C LYS A 18 2.59 5.28 2.98
N SER A 19 2.99 5.56 1.74
CA SER A 19 4.15 6.43 1.42
C SER A 19 5.43 5.99 2.15
N PHE A 20 5.73 4.69 2.06
CA PHE A 20 6.64 3.98 2.97
C PHE A 20 7.95 4.71 3.29
N TYR A 21 8.77 5.11 2.32
CA TYR A 21 10.05 5.76 2.61
C TYR A 21 9.86 7.10 3.34
N ALA A 22 8.93 7.93 2.89
CA ALA A 22 8.63 9.20 3.55
C ALA A 22 8.08 8.98 4.97
N SER A 23 7.29 7.93 5.17
CA SER A 23 6.78 7.54 6.48
C SER A 23 7.87 7.06 7.43
N CYS A 24 8.82 6.24 6.97
CA CYS A 24 9.99 5.83 7.75
C CYS A 24 10.82 7.06 8.18
N GLU A 25 11.10 7.97 7.24
CA GLU A 25 11.83 9.20 7.52
C GLU A 25 11.11 10.12 8.51
N ALA A 26 9.77 10.21 8.42
CA ALA A 26 8.96 10.99 9.36
C ALA A 26 8.98 10.38 10.77
N VAL A 27 8.78 9.06 10.91
CA VAL A 27 8.80 8.38 12.20
C VAL A 27 10.15 8.54 12.89
N GLU A 28 11.26 8.33 12.17
CA GLU A 28 12.61 8.47 12.72
C GLU A 28 12.87 9.87 13.31
N ARG A 29 12.19 10.89 12.78
CA ARG A 29 12.28 12.29 13.24
C ARG A 29 11.24 12.64 14.30
N GLY A 30 10.47 11.68 14.80
CA GLY A 30 9.39 11.93 15.77
C GLY A 30 8.19 12.68 15.18
N LEU A 31 8.04 12.69 13.85
CA LEU A 31 6.99 13.39 13.14
C LEU A 31 5.83 12.45 12.79
N ASN A 32 4.62 13.00 12.65
CA ASN A 32 3.47 12.22 12.21
C ASN A 32 3.51 12.01 10.68
N PRO A 33 3.63 10.77 10.17
CA PRO A 33 3.76 10.49 8.74
C PRO A 33 2.64 11.02 7.84
N LEU A 34 1.43 11.21 8.38
CA LEU A 34 0.30 11.72 7.60
C LEU A 34 0.20 13.25 7.59
N LYS A 35 0.93 13.94 8.46
CA LYS A 35 0.77 15.39 8.69
C LYS A 35 2.01 16.21 8.37
N VAL A 36 3.17 15.58 8.18
CA VAL A 36 4.40 16.30 7.86
C VAL A 36 4.59 16.36 6.34
N PRO A 37 4.77 17.55 5.74
CA PRO A 37 5.21 17.66 4.36
C PRO A 37 6.70 17.28 4.24
N LEU A 38 6.95 16.04 3.85
CA LEU A 38 8.26 15.46 3.63
C LEU A 38 8.39 14.82 2.24
N VAL A 39 9.57 14.93 1.64
CA VAL A 39 9.99 14.29 0.39
C VAL A 39 11.34 13.57 0.60
N VAL A 40 11.44 12.34 0.11
CA VAL A 40 12.70 11.60 0.00
C VAL A 40 13.28 11.82 -1.39
N LEU A 41 14.45 12.45 -1.47
CA LEU A 41 15.09 12.86 -2.71
C LEU A 41 16.45 12.15 -2.86
N SER A 42 16.62 11.41 -3.95
CA SER A 42 17.92 10.87 -4.35
C SER A 42 18.80 12.00 -4.88
N GLU A 43 19.95 12.22 -4.26
CA GLU A 43 20.98 13.14 -4.74
C GLU A 43 22.15 12.30 -5.25
N ALA A 44 22.11 11.90 -6.52
CA ALA A 44 23.24 11.24 -7.17
C ALA A 44 24.10 12.29 -7.88
N ASP A 45 25.42 12.26 -7.62
CA ASP A 45 26.39 13.28 -8.06
C ASP A 45 26.48 13.48 -9.60
N ASN A 46 25.93 12.55 -10.41
CA ASN A 46 26.18 12.48 -11.85
C ASN A 46 24.94 12.55 -12.77
N THR A 47 23.76 12.91 -12.26
CA THR A 47 22.55 13.01 -13.11
C THR A 47 21.71 14.23 -12.78
N GLY A 48 22.22 15.43 -13.09
CA GLY A 48 21.50 16.67 -13.48
C GLY A 48 20.38 17.26 -12.61
N ASP A 49 19.58 16.47 -11.91
CA ASP A 49 18.49 16.85 -11.00
C ASP A 49 18.06 15.60 -10.21
N GLY A 50 18.13 15.68 -8.88
CA GLY A 50 17.76 14.57 -7.98
C GLY A 50 16.34 14.03 -8.23
N LEU A 51 16.15 12.72 -8.00
CA LEU A 51 14.88 12.02 -8.22
C LEU A 51 14.09 11.93 -6.92
N VAL A 52 12.81 12.32 -6.93
CA VAL A 52 11.91 12.09 -5.80
C VAL A 52 11.55 10.61 -5.74
N LEU A 53 11.95 9.95 -4.66
CA LEU A 53 11.71 8.53 -4.42
C LEU A 53 10.40 8.27 -3.67
N ALA A 54 10.02 9.19 -2.77
CA ALA A 54 8.76 9.13 -2.06
C ALA A 54 8.32 10.52 -1.61
N THR A 55 7.01 10.73 -1.58
CA THR A 55 6.39 11.96 -1.12
C THR A 55 5.37 11.59 -0.04
N SER A 56 5.43 12.27 1.10
CA SER A 56 4.44 12.14 2.17
C SER A 56 3.04 12.56 1.70
N PRO A 57 1.95 12.03 2.31
CA PRO A 57 0.59 12.44 1.96
C PRO A 57 0.35 13.94 2.07
N GLU A 58 0.90 14.59 3.11
CA GLU A 58 0.73 16.02 3.31
C GLU A 58 1.47 16.86 2.25
N ALA A 59 2.68 16.46 1.83
CA ALA A 59 3.38 17.15 0.75
C ALA A 59 2.62 17.03 -0.59
N LYS A 60 2.04 15.85 -0.91
CA LYS A 60 1.18 15.71 -2.09
C LYS A 60 -0.02 16.66 -2.03
N ARG A 61 -0.65 16.76 -0.86
CA ARG A 61 -1.84 17.60 -0.65
C ARG A 61 -1.52 19.09 -0.74
N LEU A 62 -0.46 19.55 -0.08
CA LEU A 62 -0.09 20.97 -0.01
C LEU A 62 0.47 21.51 -1.32
N TYR A 63 1.19 20.67 -2.06
CA TYR A 63 1.98 21.12 -3.21
C TYR A 63 1.55 20.48 -4.53
N HIS A 64 0.45 19.73 -4.53
CA HIS A 64 -0.11 19.04 -5.69
C HIS A 64 0.91 18.16 -6.43
N LEU A 65 1.86 17.59 -5.68
CA LEU A 65 2.90 16.72 -6.22
C LEU A 65 2.28 15.39 -6.68
N GLN A 66 2.55 15.02 -7.92
CA GLN A 66 2.14 13.76 -8.51
C GLN A 66 3.13 12.64 -8.15
N ASN A 67 2.65 11.40 -8.08
CA ASN A 67 3.53 10.25 -7.84
C ASN A 67 4.36 9.94 -9.11
N ASN A 68 5.64 9.65 -8.90
CA ASN A 68 6.54 8.91 -9.80
C ASN A 68 7.33 9.63 -10.91
N VAL A 69 7.32 10.97 -11.03
CA VAL A 69 8.20 11.65 -12.02
C VAL A 69 8.80 12.98 -11.56
N SER A 70 8.50 13.44 -10.35
CA SER A 70 9.01 14.73 -9.88
C SER A 70 10.53 14.69 -9.67
N ARG A 71 11.21 15.66 -10.26
CA ARG A 71 12.62 15.97 -10.02
C ARG A 71 12.74 17.04 -8.94
N LYS A 72 13.97 17.24 -8.44
CA LYS A 72 14.30 18.33 -7.51
C LYS A 72 13.75 19.68 -7.97
N ARG A 73 13.90 20.01 -9.26
CA ARG A 73 13.40 21.24 -9.89
C ARG A 73 11.87 21.42 -9.85
N ASP A 74 11.12 20.33 -9.67
CA ASP A 74 9.65 20.36 -9.61
C ASP A 74 9.14 20.56 -8.18
N LEU A 75 10.05 20.60 -7.18
CA LEU A 75 9.70 20.84 -5.79
C LEU A 75 9.53 22.34 -5.51
N PRO A 76 8.54 22.73 -4.69
CA PRO A 76 8.35 24.12 -4.31
C PRO A 76 9.47 24.58 -3.38
N ALA A 77 9.85 25.85 -3.51
CA ALA A 77 10.71 26.53 -2.55
C ALA A 77 9.89 26.97 -1.33
N ASP A 78 9.65 26.05 -0.40
CA ASP A 78 8.90 26.31 0.84
C ASP A 78 9.67 25.73 2.04
N PRO A 79 10.01 26.54 3.07
CA PRO A 79 10.74 26.07 4.25
C PRO A 79 9.98 25.01 5.07
N ARG A 80 8.67 24.85 4.86
CA ARG A 80 7.87 23.80 5.50
C ARG A 80 8.14 22.43 4.88
N LEU A 81 8.55 22.36 3.61
CA LEU A 81 8.82 21.10 2.92
C LEU A 81 10.17 20.52 3.37
N ILE A 82 10.11 19.40 4.08
CA ILE A 82 11.31 18.68 4.53
C ILE A 82 11.81 17.79 3.39
N ILE A 83 13.04 18.01 2.94
CA ILE A 83 13.71 17.18 1.93
C ILE A 83 14.80 16.37 2.61
N VAL A 84 14.82 15.05 2.40
CA VAL A 84 15.78 14.14 3.03
C VAL A 84 16.37 13.16 2.02
N PRO A 85 17.63 12.73 2.18
CA PRO A 85 18.22 11.70 1.34
C PRO A 85 17.66 10.31 1.67
N PRO A 86 17.64 9.36 0.71
CA PRO A 86 17.21 8.00 0.96
C PRO A 86 18.17 7.26 1.90
N ARG A 87 17.60 6.48 2.82
CA ARG A 87 18.33 5.59 3.73
C ARG A 87 17.89 4.14 3.51
N MET A 88 18.31 3.52 2.41
CA MET A 88 17.83 2.20 1.97
C MET A 88 17.98 1.10 3.05
N ASN A 89 19.11 1.06 3.76
CA ASN A 89 19.31 0.11 4.86
C ASN A 89 18.31 0.31 6.01
N HIS A 90 17.86 1.54 6.26
CA HIS A 90 16.82 1.82 7.25
C HIS A 90 15.46 1.31 6.77
N TYR A 91 15.12 1.51 5.49
CA TYR A 91 13.86 1.02 4.92
C TYR A 91 13.77 -0.51 4.93
N ILE A 92 14.86 -1.20 4.61
CA ILE A 92 14.94 -2.67 4.70
C ILE A 92 14.74 -3.13 6.15
N LYS A 93 15.41 -2.51 7.13
CA LYS A 93 15.22 -2.84 8.55
C LYS A 93 13.77 -2.63 9.00
N MET A 94 13.12 -1.57 8.53
CA MET A 94 11.72 -1.31 8.85
C MET A 94 10.78 -2.35 8.23
N ASN A 95 11.00 -2.73 6.96
CA ASN A 95 10.26 -3.80 6.31
C ASN A 95 10.39 -5.14 7.07
N LEU A 96 11.61 -5.51 7.48
CA LEU A 96 11.84 -6.71 8.28
C LEU A 96 11.08 -6.66 9.61
N ALA A 97 11.08 -5.49 10.29
CA ALA A 97 10.33 -5.29 11.52
C ALA A 97 8.81 -5.41 11.33
N ILE A 98 8.28 -4.89 10.20
CA ILE A 98 6.86 -5.03 9.84
C ILE A 98 6.52 -6.52 9.63
N ASN A 99 7.30 -7.22 8.81
CA ASN A 99 7.06 -8.64 8.50
C ASN A 99 7.16 -9.51 9.76
N GLN A 100 8.10 -9.22 10.66
CA GLN A 100 8.18 -9.91 11.95
C GLN A 100 6.91 -9.69 12.80
N LEU A 101 6.27 -8.52 12.71
CA LEU A 101 5.01 -8.28 13.40
C LEU A 101 3.84 -9.03 12.77
N PHE A 102 3.85 -9.26 11.45
CA PHE A 102 2.85 -10.07 10.75
C PHE A 102 2.89 -11.54 11.18
N LEU A 103 4.05 -12.08 11.55
CA LEU A 103 4.19 -13.44 12.08
C LEU A 103 3.48 -13.65 13.44
N ASN A 104 3.00 -12.59 14.10
CA ASN A 104 2.10 -12.73 15.25
C ASN A 104 0.65 -13.05 14.86
N PHE A 105 0.31 -12.97 13.57
CA PHE A 105 -1.04 -13.15 13.03
C PHE A 105 -1.13 -14.31 12.03
N THR A 106 -0.01 -14.69 11.42
CA THR A 106 0.04 -15.81 10.48
C THR A 106 1.39 -16.53 10.51
N SER A 107 1.49 -17.67 9.84
CA SER A 107 2.74 -18.45 9.77
C SER A 107 3.68 -17.89 8.70
N GLU A 108 4.96 -18.28 8.71
CA GLU A 108 5.91 -17.91 7.65
C GLU A 108 5.46 -18.42 6.27
N ASN A 109 4.84 -19.61 6.21
CA ASN A 109 4.33 -20.18 4.96
C ASN A 109 3.14 -19.41 4.39
N ASP A 110 2.45 -18.64 5.23
CA ASP A 110 1.28 -17.85 4.89
C ASP A 110 1.60 -16.36 4.74
N LEU A 111 2.87 -15.97 4.81
CA LEU A 111 3.34 -14.61 4.61
C LEU A 111 4.21 -14.53 3.35
N VAL A 112 3.77 -13.73 2.38
CA VAL A 112 4.52 -13.44 1.15
C VAL A 112 4.94 -11.99 1.13
N VAL A 113 6.25 -11.72 1.13
CA VAL A 113 6.78 -10.38 0.92
C VAL A 113 6.76 -10.07 -0.58
N TYR A 114 5.87 -9.16 -0.99
CA TYR A 114 5.67 -8.82 -2.40
C TYR A 114 6.61 -7.68 -2.86
N SER A 115 6.80 -6.68 -2.00
CA SER A 115 7.75 -5.58 -2.21
C SER A 115 8.31 -5.11 -0.86
N ILE A 116 9.07 -4.00 -0.87
CA ILE A 116 9.61 -3.40 0.35
C ILE A 116 8.51 -2.78 1.24
N ASP A 117 7.34 -2.47 0.68
CA ASP A 117 6.23 -1.84 1.37
C ASP A 117 4.92 -2.66 1.33
N GLU A 118 4.85 -3.69 0.47
CA GLU A 118 3.69 -4.56 0.29
C GLU A 118 3.95 -6.00 0.74
N SER A 119 2.96 -6.61 1.39
CA SER A 119 3.00 -8.03 1.77
C SER A 119 1.60 -8.64 1.72
N ILE A 120 1.55 -9.94 1.40
CA ILE A 120 0.32 -10.73 1.35
C ILE A 120 0.31 -11.68 2.55
N LEU A 121 -0.77 -11.67 3.30
CA LEU A 121 -1.02 -12.63 4.37
C LEU A 121 -2.19 -13.51 3.96
N ASN A 122 -1.96 -14.83 3.88
CA ASN A 122 -3.03 -15.80 3.87
C ASN A 122 -3.54 -15.97 5.31
N MET A 123 -4.76 -15.49 5.55
CA MET A 123 -5.41 -15.48 6.85
C MET A 123 -6.49 -16.55 6.98
N THR A 124 -6.70 -17.35 5.93
CA THR A 124 -7.81 -18.30 5.77
C THR A 124 -8.04 -19.18 7.01
N HIS A 125 -6.96 -19.68 7.62
CA HIS A 125 -7.05 -20.61 8.74
C HIS A 125 -6.77 -19.97 10.11
N SER A 126 -6.26 -18.73 10.14
CA SER A 126 -5.73 -18.12 11.37
C SER A 126 -6.56 -16.94 11.87
N TRP A 127 -7.33 -16.26 11.01
CA TRP A 127 -7.98 -14.98 11.37
C TRP A 127 -8.86 -15.07 12.62
N ARG A 128 -9.57 -16.20 12.81
CA ARG A 128 -10.49 -16.41 13.94
C ARG A 128 -9.80 -16.39 15.32
N LEU A 129 -8.49 -16.59 15.36
CA LEU A 129 -7.70 -16.49 16.60
C LEU A 129 -7.53 -15.04 17.07
N PHE A 130 -7.75 -14.06 16.19
CA PHE A 130 -7.34 -12.68 16.43
C PHE A 130 -8.48 -11.67 16.49
N GLY A 131 -9.70 -12.05 16.09
CA GLY A 131 -10.88 -11.18 16.09
C GLY A 131 -12.17 -11.88 15.65
N ALA A 132 -13.31 -11.18 15.80
CA ALA A 132 -14.63 -11.72 15.45
C ALA A 132 -14.95 -11.62 13.95
N SER A 133 -14.16 -10.88 13.17
CA SER A 133 -14.25 -10.83 11.70
C SER A 133 -12.89 -10.52 11.08
N PRO A 134 -12.66 -10.85 9.79
CA PRO A 134 -11.44 -10.47 9.07
C PRO A 134 -11.13 -8.97 9.17
N ARG A 135 -12.15 -8.11 9.02
CA ARG A 135 -12.01 -6.66 9.19
C ARG A 135 -11.49 -6.26 10.58
N GLN A 136 -11.96 -6.91 11.65
CA GLN A 136 -11.44 -6.63 12.99
C GLN A 136 -9.96 -7.05 13.15
N VAL A 137 -9.56 -8.16 12.50
CA VAL A 137 -8.15 -8.58 12.49
C VAL A 137 -7.28 -7.59 11.71
N ALA A 138 -7.74 -7.11 10.56
CA ALA A 138 -7.07 -6.06 9.79
C ALA A 138 -6.87 -4.79 10.63
N GLN A 139 -7.90 -4.32 11.35
CA GLN A 139 -7.77 -3.20 12.28
C GLN A 139 -6.77 -3.47 13.41
N ARG A 140 -6.71 -4.70 13.92
CA ARG A 140 -5.74 -5.10 14.95
C ARG A 140 -4.31 -5.07 14.41
N ILE A 141 -4.09 -5.51 13.18
CA ILE A 141 -2.79 -5.40 12.49
C ILE A 141 -2.41 -3.91 12.34
N GLN A 142 -3.30 -3.07 11.80
CA GLN A 142 -3.05 -1.63 11.67
C GLN A 142 -2.66 -0.98 13.01
N ARG A 143 -3.41 -1.26 14.09
CA ARG A 143 -3.10 -0.76 15.44
C ARG A 143 -1.75 -1.26 15.95
N THR A 144 -1.40 -2.52 15.66
CA THR A 144 -0.13 -3.12 16.08
C THR A 144 1.04 -2.45 15.39
N ILE A 145 1.00 -2.32 14.06
CA ILE A 145 2.03 -1.62 13.28
C ILE A 145 2.13 -0.16 13.72
N ARG A 146 0.99 0.54 13.87
CA ARG A 146 0.97 1.94 14.31
C ARG A 146 1.58 2.12 15.69
N LYS A 147 1.25 1.26 16.65
CA LYS A 147 1.75 1.33 18.03
C LYS A 147 3.24 1.01 18.12
N LYS A 148 3.72 0.03 17.35
CA LYS A 148 5.10 -0.46 17.45
C LYS A 148 6.08 0.32 16.59
N LEU A 149 5.66 0.73 15.40
CA LEU A 149 6.53 1.30 14.38
C LEU A 149 6.11 2.71 13.96
N GLY A 150 4.99 3.24 14.46
CA GLY A 150 4.53 4.57 14.06
C GLY A 150 4.07 4.65 12.60
N LEU A 151 3.89 3.54 11.89
CA LEU A 151 3.49 3.53 10.49
C LEU A 151 1.97 3.39 10.32
N TYR A 152 1.47 3.83 9.16
CA TYR A 152 0.08 3.63 8.76
C TYR A 152 0.04 2.64 7.60
N THR A 153 -0.74 1.58 7.78
CA THR A 153 -0.92 0.52 6.78
C THR A 153 -2.32 0.57 6.20
N THR A 154 -2.39 0.41 4.90
CA THR A 154 -3.62 0.20 4.15
C THR A 154 -3.80 -1.30 3.94
N ILE A 155 -5.01 -1.83 4.07
CA ILE A 155 -5.28 -3.27 3.94
C ILE A 155 -6.43 -3.52 2.97
N GLY A 156 -6.17 -4.31 1.93
CA GLY A 156 -7.19 -4.90 1.07
C GLY A 156 -7.50 -6.32 1.53
N ILE A 157 -8.78 -6.67 1.60
CA ILE A 157 -9.27 -8.00 1.96
C ILE A 157 -9.98 -8.60 0.75
N GLY A 158 -9.73 -9.88 0.47
CA GLY A 158 -10.52 -10.62 -0.51
C GLY A 158 -10.40 -12.13 -0.38
N ASP A 159 -11.16 -12.85 -1.19
CA ASP A 159 -11.20 -14.32 -1.17
C ASP A 159 -9.99 -14.95 -1.86
N ASN A 160 -9.28 -14.16 -2.66
CA ASN A 160 -7.99 -14.50 -3.28
C ASN A 160 -7.05 -13.28 -3.35
N PRO A 161 -5.75 -13.47 -3.64
CA PRO A 161 -4.79 -12.36 -3.68
C PRO A 161 -5.11 -11.25 -4.70
N LEU A 162 -5.71 -11.59 -5.86
CA LEU A 162 -6.11 -10.60 -6.87
C LEU A 162 -7.18 -9.66 -6.32
N GLN A 163 -8.24 -10.22 -5.73
CA GLN A 163 -9.29 -9.42 -5.10
C GLN A 163 -8.75 -8.56 -3.97
N ALA A 164 -7.88 -9.10 -3.10
CA ALA A 164 -7.25 -8.34 -2.04
C ALA A 164 -6.39 -7.18 -2.58
N LYS A 165 -5.66 -7.37 -3.69
CA LYS A 165 -4.87 -6.32 -4.35
C LYS A 165 -5.72 -5.21 -4.92
N ILE A 166 -6.79 -5.56 -5.63
CA ILE A 166 -7.71 -4.57 -6.19
C ILE A 166 -8.47 -3.85 -5.06
N ALA A 167 -8.90 -4.57 -4.03
CA ALA A 167 -9.51 -4.01 -2.83
C ALA A 167 -8.58 -2.98 -2.16
N LEU A 168 -7.28 -3.27 -2.08
CA LEU A 168 -6.29 -2.37 -1.54
C LEU A 168 -6.18 -1.08 -2.40
N ASP A 169 -5.90 -1.26 -3.69
CA ASP A 169 -5.49 -0.16 -4.57
C ASP A 169 -6.64 0.81 -4.87
N ILE A 170 -7.84 0.28 -5.13
CA ILE A 170 -8.99 1.08 -5.59
C ILE A 170 -9.85 1.58 -4.42
N TYR A 171 -9.97 0.78 -3.35
CA TYR A 171 -10.91 1.09 -2.27
C TYR A 171 -10.18 1.51 -1.00
N ALA A 172 -9.28 0.66 -0.50
CA ALA A 172 -8.67 0.85 0.81
C ALA A 172 -7.84 2.14 0.88
N LYS A 173 -7.08 2.50 -0.17
CA LYS A 173 -6.25 3.72 -0.20
C LYS A 173 -7.05 5.01 -0.06
N HIS A 174 -8.35 4.97 -0.34
CA HIS A 174 -9.30 6.09 -0.28
C HIS A 174 -10.28 6.01 0.92
N ALA A 175 -10.37 4.87 1.59
CA ALA A 175 -11.21 4.68 2.77
C ALA A 175 -10.64 5.42 4.00
N GLN A 176 -11.52 5.96 4.85
CA GLN A 176 -11.10 6.68 6.06
C GLN A 176 -10.33 5.79 7.06
N ASP A 177 -10.72 4.53 7.16
CA ASP A 177 -10.05 3.54 8.01
C ASP A 177 -8.96 2.73 7.29
N LEU A 178 -8.69 3.07 6.02
CA LEU A 178 -7.68 2.45 5.17
C LEU A 178 -7.89 0.93 4.97
N ILE A 179 -9.14 0.47 5.01
CA ILE A 179 -9.51 -0.93 4.75
C ILE A 179 -10.54 -1.01 3.62
N GLY A 180 -10.24 -1.80 2.60
CA GLY A 180 -11.11 -2.11 1.47
C GLY A 180 -11.32 -3.61 1.35
N GLU A 181 -12.47 -4.03 0.85
CA GLU A 181 -12.84 -5.45 0.75
C GLU A 181 -13.48 -5.72 -0.62
N ILE A 182 -13.10 -6.80 -1.29
CA ILE A 182 -13.76 -7.34 -2.47
C ILE A 182 -13.90 -8.84 -2.26
N HIS A 183 -15.15 -9.31 -2.29
CA HIS A 183 -15.50 -10.73 -2.26
C HIS A 183 -16.24 -11.10 -3.54
N TYR A 184 -16.33 -12.39 -3.85
CA TYR A 184 -17.03 -12.90 -5.03
C TYR A 184 -18.44 -12.32 -5.18
N GLU A 185 -19.23 -12.22 -4.11
CA GLU A 185 -20.58 -11.65 -4.12
C GLU A 185 -20.63 -10.15 -4.46
N THR A 186 -19.50 -9.45 -4.32
CA THR A 186 -19.37 -8.01 -4.61
C THR A 186 -18.67 -7.70 -5.93
N VAL A 187 -18.20 -8.73 -6.65
CA VAL A 187 -17.49 -8.57 -7.92
C VAL A 187 -18.29 -7.75 -8.94
N PRO A 188 -19.60 -8.02 -9.18
CA PRO A 188 -20.38 -7.24 -10.14
C PRO A 188 -20.47 -5.74 -9.83
N GLN A 189 -20.48 -5.37 -8.55
CA GLN A 189 -20.67 -3.99 -8.11
C GLN A 189 -19.36 -3.23 -7.88
N LYS A 190 -18.24 -3.95 -7.75
CA LYS A 190 -16.93 -3.36 -7.42
C LYS A 190 -15.86 -3.57 -8.48
N LEU A 191 -15.80 -4.74 -9.09
CA LEU A 191 -14.76 -5.07 -10.07
C LEU A 191 -15.21 -4.70 -11.47
N TRP A 192 -16.42 -5.11 -11.87
CA TRP A 192 -16.92 -4.87 -13.23
C TRP A 192 -17.21 -3.40 -13.53
N THR A 193 -17.38 -2.59 -12.49
CA THR A 193 -17.63 -1.15 -12.59
C THR A 193 -16.35 -0.31 -12.71
N ILE A 194 -15.17 -0.95 -12.73
CA ILE A 194 -13.91 -0.24 -12.94
C ILE A 194 -13.81 0.14 -14.41
N GLU A 195 -13.88 1.45 -14.69
CA GLU A 195 -13.87 1.97 -16.07
C GLU A 195 -12.46 1.98 -16.67
N ASN A 196 -11.45 2.39 -15.90
CA ASN A 196 -10.07 2.45 -16.41
C ASN A 196 -9.40 1.09 -16.21
N LEU A 197 -9.09 0.41 -17.32
CA LEU A 197 -8.41 -0.89 -17.27
C LEU A 197 -7.06 -0.84 -16.55
N THR A 198 -6.39 0.31 -16.57
CA THR A 198 -5.09 0.53 -15.88
C THR A 198 -5.19 0.53 -14.36
N ASP A 199 -6.40 0.68 -13.80
CA ASP A 199 -6.64 0.59 -12.36
C ASP A 199 -6.70 -0.88 -11.90
N VAL A 200 -6.89 -1.81 -12.84
CA VAL A 200 -6.87 -3.25 -12.56
C VAL A 200 -5.44 -3.75 -12.51
N TRP A 201 -5.09 -4.41 -11.39
CA TRP A 201 -3.77 -4.98 -11.18
C TRP A 201 -3.33 -5.87 -12.36
N SER A 202 -2.06 -5.77 -12.73
CA SER A 202 -1.43 -6.44 -13.88
C SER A 202 -1.78 -5.89 -15.28
N ILE A 203 -2.68 -4.90 -15.42
CA ILE A 203 -2.96 -4.25 -16.71
C ILE A 203 -2.24 -2.91 -16.79
N ALA A 204 -1.16 -2.85 -17.58
CA ALA A 204 -0.45 -1.61 -17.86
C ALA A 204 -1.01 -0.89 -19.10
N ASN A 205 -0.64 0.38 -19.30
CA ASN A 205 -1.10 1.23 -20.42
C ASN A 205 -1.08 0.52 -21.78
N ARG A 206 0.01 -0.19 -22.11
CA ARG A 206 0.12 -0.90 -23.39
C ARG A 206 -0.95 -1.99 -23.55
N THR A 207 -1.21 -2.75 -22.49
CA THR A 207 -2.21 -3.81 -22.47
C THR A 207 -3.62 -3.22 -22.49
N ALA A 208 -3.87 -2.17 -21.70
CA ALA A 208 -5.15 -1.44 -21.70
C ALA A 208 -5.48 -0.93 -23.11
N THR A 209 -4.57 -0.19 -23.75
CA THR A 209 -4.76 0.30 -25.13
C THR A 209 -4.99 -0.81 -26.13
N HIS A 210 -4.41 -1.99 -25.93
CA HIS A 210 -4.68 -3.14 -26.79
C HIS A 210 -6.09 -3.69 -26.58
N LEU A 211 -6.51 -3.88 -25.34
CA LEU A 211 -7.84 -4.38 -24.97
C LEU A 211 -8.95 -3.41 -25.41
N GLU A 212 -8.79 -2.11 -25.20
CA GLU A 212 -9.74 -1.07 -25.62
C GLU A 212 -9.99 -1.05 -27.14
N ARG A 213 -9.00 -1.48 -27.94
CA ARG A 213 -9.16 -1.61 -29.39
C ARG A 213 -10.00 -2.83 -29.79
N LEU A 214 -10.16 -3.81 -28.90
CA LEU A 214 -10.93 -5.03 -29.15
C LEU A 214 -12.42 -4.87 -28.78
N GLY A 215 -12.78 -3.83 -28.02
CA GLY A 215 -14.13 -3.58 -27.48
C GLY A 215 -14.33 -4.17 -26.10
#